data_AF-A0A0C2FP21-F1
#
_entry.id   AF-A0A0C2FP21-F1
#
_cell.length_a   1.000
_cell.length_b   1.000
_cell.length_c   1.000
_cell.angle_alpha   90.00
_cell.angle_beta   90.00
_cell.angle_gamma   90.00
#
_symmetry.space_group_name_H-M   'P 1'
#
loop_
_entity.id
_entity.type
_entity.pdbx_description
1 polymer ?
#
loop_
_entity_poly.entity_id
_entity_poly.type
_entity_poly.pdbx_seq_one_letter_code
_entity_poly.pdbx_strand_id
1 'polypeptide(L)'
;MVQIFVRQLLLALKHMHDMRIAHLDLRPETILLQDNKLKLADFGQSSERMTVDEALEHPWLSDPNLKTVPLSADSLREFKYQHKWLTYQLETK
;
A
#
# COMPACT_ATOMS: atom_id res chain seq x y z
N MET A 1 -5.46 12.33 16.32
CA MET A 1 -4.67 12.96 15.24
C MET A 1 -4.32 11.97 14.13
N VAL A 2 -3.64 10.85 14.42
CA VAL A 2 -3.25 9.82 13.42
C VAL A 2 -4.44 9.29 12.60
N GLN A 3 -5.57 9.00 13.24
CA GLN A 3 -6.78 8.49 12.55
C GLN A 3 -7.29 9.40 11.41
N ILE A 4 -7.12 10.72 11.54
CA ILE A 4 -7.55 11.68 10.51
C ILE A 4 -6.70 11.52 9.25
N PHE A 5 -5.39 11.38 9.39
CA PHE A 5 -4.49 11.19 8.26
C PHE A 5 -4.63 9.80 7.63
N VAL A 6 -4.83 8.76 8.43
CA VAL A 6 -5.13 7.41 7.91
C VAL A 6 -6.40 7.43 7.08
N ARG A 7 -7.46 8.11 7.55
CA ARG A 7 -8.70 8.26 6.76
C ARG A 7 -8.47 8.99 5.44
N GLN A 8 -7.68 10.07 5.44
CA GLN A 8 -7.37 10.81 4.21
C GLN A 8 -6.54 9.98 3.23
N LEU A 9 -5.53 9.24 3.71
CA LEU A 9 -4.75 8.31 2.90
C LEU A 9 -5.64 7.26 2.23
N LEU A 10 -6.51 6.61 3.00
CA LEU A 10 -7.41 5.58 2.48
C LEU A 10 -8.41 6.13 1.46
N LEU A 11 -8.91 7.37 1.65
CA LEU A 11 -9.77 8.03 0.67
C LEU A 11 -9.04 8.36 -0.63
N ALA A 12 -7.80 8.84 -0.55
CA ALA A 12 -6.97 9.11 -1.72
C ALA A 12 -6.68 7.82 -2.51
N LEU A 13 -6.29 6.74 -1.81
CA LEU A 13 -6.07 5.44 -2.43
C LEU A 13 -7.33 4.86 -3.06
N LYS A 14 -8.47 4.95 -2.37
CA LYS A 14 -9.76 4.54 -2.93
C LYS A 14 -10.05 5.27 -4.26
N HIS A 15 -9.86 6.58 -4.30
CA HIS A 15 -10.09 7.36 -5.51
C HIS A 15 -9.20 6.90 -6.67
N MET A 16 -7.92 6.65 -6.41
CA MET A 16 -7.00 6.10 -7.43
C MET A 16 -7.44 4.72 -7.91
N HIS A 17 -7.83 3.84 -6.98
CA HIS A 17 -8.27 2.49 -7.31
C HIS A 17 -9.57 2.48 -8.11
N ASP A 18 -10.51 3.39 -7.83
CA ASP A 18 -11.73 3.57 -8.64
C ASP A 18 -11.39 3.96 -10.09
N MET A 19 -10.22 4.59 -10.32
CA MET A 19 -9.67 4.90 -11.64
C MET A 19 -8.73 3.83 -12.21
N ARG A 20 -8.64 2.65 -11.56
CA ARG A 20 -7.73 1.53 -11.91
C ARG A 20 -6.24 1.89 -11.84
N ILE A 21 -5.87 2.89 -11.04
CA ILE A 21 -4.48 3.33 -10.84
C ILE A 21 -3.98 2.82 -9.48
N ALA A 22 -2.88 2.07 -9.46
CA ALA A 22 -2.16 1.74 -8.24
C ALA A 22 -1.05 2.78 -7.97
N HIS A 23 -0.84 3.17 -6.71
CA HIS A 23 0.25 4.11 -6.34
C HIS A 23 1.63 3.46 -6.41
N LEU A 24 1.73 2.19 -5.99
CA LEU A 24 2.93 1.33 -6.00
C LEU A 24 4.13 1.80 -5.15
N ASP A 25 4.19 3.06 -4.76
CA ASP A 25 5.27 3.58 -3.90
C ASP A 25 4.73 4.31 -2.64
N LEU A 26 4.10 3.58 -1.71
CA LEU A 26 3.61 4.18 -0.46
C LEU A 26 4.70 4.16 0.62
N ARG A 27 5.56 5.19 0.59
CA ARG A 27 6.56 5.44 1.63
C ARG A 27 6.36 6.81 2.29
N PRO A 28 6.84 7.05 3.53
CA PRO A 28 6.64 8.33 4.21
C PRO A 28 7.03 9.56 3.38
N GLU A 29 8.05 9.46 2.53
CA GLU A 29 8.54 10.52 1.65
C GLU A 29 7.52 10.93 0.57
N THR A 30 6.64 10.01 0.16
CA THR A 30 5.58 10.21 -0.85
C THR A 30 4.28 10.73 -0.24
N ILE A 31 4.18 10.79 1.08
CA ILE A 31 2.99 11.23 1.82
C ILE A 31 3.22 12.64 2.35
N LEU A 32 2.73 13.63 1.61
CA LEU A 32 2.90 15.04 1.96
C LEU A 32 1.80 15.50 2.90
N LEU A 33 2.16 16.36 3.86
CA LEU A 33 1.24 16.96 4.82
C LEU A 33 1.32 18.48 4.76
N GLN A 34 0.16 19.12 4.58
CA GLN A 34 0.03 20.58 4.58
C GLN A 34 -1.32 20.99 5.16
N ASP A 35 -1.35 21.86 6.17
CA ASP A 35 -2.58 22.39 6.78
C ASP A 35 -3.63 21.32 7.15
N ASN A 36 -3.18 20.25 7.83
CA ASN A 36 -3.99 19.06 8.17
C ASN A 36 -4.57 18.29 6.97
N LYS A 37 -4.06 18.53 5.76
CA LYS A 37 -4.39 17.78 4.54
C LYS A 37 -3.24 16.88 4.13
N LEU A 38 -3.57 15.64 3.84
CA LEU A 38 -2.67 14.65 3.25
C LEU A 38 -2.77 14.72 1.74
N LYS A 39 -1.63 14.69 1.06
CA LYS A 39 -1.52 14.58 -0.39
C LYS A 39 -0.54 13.48 -0.74
N LEU A 40 -0.88 12.67 -1.74
CA LEU A 40 0.04 11.70 -2.31
C LEU A 40 0.87 12.39 -3.40
N ALA A 41 2.16 12.09 -3.41
CA ALA A 41 3.13 12.57 -4.38
C ALA A 41 3.92 11.40 -4.95
N ASP A 42 4.62 11.64 -6.05
CA ASP A 42 5.46 10.64 -6.71
C ASP A 42 4.67 9.36 -7.09
N PHE A 43 3.78 9.51 -8.07
CA PHE A 43 2.93 8.44 -8.60
C PHE A 43 3.68 7.39 -9.44
N GLY A 44 4.92 7.09 -9.08
CA GLY A 44 5.82 6.19 -9.80
C GLY A 44 6.18 6.71 -11.19
N GLN A 45 7.44 7.05 -11.41
CA GLN A 45 7.99 7.22 -12.75
C GLN A 45 8.13 5.83 -13.42
N SER A 46 7.07 5.29 -14.03
CA SER A 46 7.26 4.15 -14.94
C SER A 46 6.28 4.17 -16.10
N SER A 47 6.84 3.96 -17.29
CA SER A 47 6.17 3.66 -18.55
C SER A 47 5.36 2.35 -18.54
N GLU A 48 5.30 1.67 -17.40
CA GLU A 48 4.63 0.40 -17.15
C GLU A 48 3.82 0.53 -15.86
N ARG A 49 2.66 1.18 -15.94
CA ARG A 49 1.74 1.23 -14.80
C ARG A 49 0.97 -0.07 -14.75
N MET A 50 1.23 -0.85 -13.70
CA MET A 50 0.40 -1.99 -13.33
C MET A 50 -0.94 -1.49 -12.82
N THR A 51 -2.03 -2.00 -13.36
CA THR A 51 -3.39 -1.78 -12.88
C THR A 51 -3.58 -2.39 -11.49
N VAL A 52 -4.65 -1.99 -10.81
CA VAL A 52 -5.02 -2.62 -9.53
C VAL A 52 -5.23 -4.12 -9.68
N ASP A 53 -5.86 -4.57 -10.77
CA ASP A 53 -6.12 -6.00 -10.98
C ASP A 53 -4.81 -6.76 -11.19
N GLU A 54 -3.91 -6.25 -12.02
CA GLU A 54 -2.58 -6.86 -12.24
C GLU A 54 -1.75 -6.87 -10.94
N ALA A 55 -1.87 -5.84 -10.09
CA ALA A 55 -1.20 -5.81 -8.79
C ALA A 55 -1.76 -6.85 -7.82
N LEU A 56 -3.09 -7.05 -7.82
CA LEU A 56 -3.76 -8.07 -7.01
C LEU A 56 -3.45 -9.50 -7.50
N GLU A 57 -3.17 -9.68 -8.78
CA GLU A 57 -2.78 -10.96 -9.37
C GLU A 57 -1.29 -11.29 -9.21
N HIS A 58 -0.44 -10.31 -8.90
CA HIS A 58 1.00 -10.54 -8.80
C HIS A 58 1.33 -11.54 -7.66
N PRO A 59 2.26 -12.50 -7.85
CA PRO A 59 2.49 -13.61 -6.93
C PRO A 59 2.80 -13.24 -5.46
N TRP A 60 3.41 -12.08 -5.23
CA TRP A 60 3.67 -11.54 -3.89
C TRP A 60 2.43 -11.06 -3.12
N LEU A 61 1.32 -10.78 -3.82
CA LEU A 61 0.10 -10.19 -3.28
C LEU A 61 -1.09 -11.14 -3.43
N SER A 62 -1.07 -12.00 -4.45
CA SER A 62 -2.02 -13.08 -4.68
C SER A 62 -1.80 -14.22 -3.68
N ASP A 63 -1.89 -13.91 -2.39
CA ASP A 63 -2.04 -14.91 -1.34
C ASP A 63 -3.54 -15.25 -1.20
N PRO A 64 -3.96 -16.49 -1.50
CA PRO A 64 -5.35 -16.89 -1.38
C PRO A 64 -5.92 -16.72 0.04
N ASN A 65 -5.06 -16.68 1.07
CA ASN A 65 -5.48 -16.44 2.44
C ASN A 65 -5.85 -14.97 2.69
N LEU A 66 -5.23 -14.01 1.99
CA LEU A 66 -5.48 -12.57 2.23
C LEU A 66 -6.93 -12.14 1.94
N LYS A 67 -7.62 -12.82 1.02
CA LYS A 67 -9.01 -12.47 0.64
C LYS A 67 -10.02 -12.71 1.76
N THR A 68 -9.71 -13.62 2.68
CA THR A 68 -10.64 -14.06 3.74
C THR A 68 -10.11 -13.80 5.14
N VAL A 69 -8.86 -13.35 5.27
CA VAL A 69 -8.25 -13.04 6.56
C VAL A 69 -8.99 -11.87 7.21
N PRO A 70 -9.48 -12.02 8.45
CA PRO A 70 -10.06 -10.90 9.19
C PRO A 70 -9.01 -9.80 9.35
N LEU A 71 -9.40 -8.56 9.07
CA LEU A 71 -8.53 -7.41 9.35
C LEU A 71 -8.51 -7.16 10.86
N SER A 72 -7.59 -7.84 11.55
CA SER A 72 -7.33 -7.69 12.97
C SER A 72 -5.86 -7.32 13.22
N ALA A 73 -5.57 -6.77 14.40
CA ALA A 73 -4.19 -6.47 14.80
C ALA A 73 -3.31 -7.73 14.77
N ASP A 74 -3.86 -8.88 15.15
CA ASP A 74 -3.16 -10.16 15.16
C ASP A 74 -2.88 -10.63 13.73
N SER A 75 -3.86 -10.51 12.83
CA SER A 75 -3.71 -10.86 11.41
C SER A 75 -2.65 -9.99 10.71
N LEU A 76 -2.55 -8.70 11.05
CA LEU A 76 -1.49 -7.82 10.55
C LEU A 76 -0.11 -8.20 11.10
N ARG A 77 -0.04 -8.63 12.37
CA ARG A 77 1.20 -9.07 13.00
C ARG A 77 1.69 -10.39 12.37
N GLU A 78 0.79 -11.33 12.13
CA GLU A 78 1.05 -12.59 11.45
C GLU A 78 1.60 -12.34 10.03
N PHE A 79 0.92 -11.49 9.25
CA PHE A 79 1.36 -11.09 7.91
C PHE A 79 2.79 -10.51 7.95
N LYS A 80 3.05 -9.54 8.85
CA LYS A 80 4.39 -8.95 8.98
C LYS A 80 5.45 -10.00 9.34
N TYR A 81 5.11 -10.97 10.17
CA TYR A 81 6.03 -12.05 10.55
C TYR A 81 6.36 -12.96 9.36
N GLN A 82 5.33 -13.42 8.64
CA GLN A 82 5.48 -14.32 7.49
C GLN A 82 6.25 -13.66 6.34
N HIS A 83 6.12 -12.35 6.17
CA HIS A 83 6.78 -11.57 5.12
C HIS A 83 8.05 -10.85 5.58
N LYS A 84 8.56 -11.13 6.79
CA LYS A 84 9.78 -10.51 7.35
C LYS A 84 11.03 -10.73 6.48
N TRP A 85 11.06 -11.77 5.65
CA TRP A 85 12.15 -12.03 4.72
C TRP A 85 12.18 -11.06 3.53
N LEU A 86 11.04 -10.48 3.12
CA LEU A 86 10.99 -9.45 2.07
C LEU A 86 11.70 -8.17 2.51
N THR A 87 11.57 -7.79 3.79
CA THR A 87 12.30 -6.65 4.37
C THR A 87 13.80 -6.90 4.47
N TYR A 88 14.24 -8.14 4.73
CA TYR A 88 15.67 -8.48 4.82
C TYR A 88 16.41 -8.39 3.48
N GLN A 89 15.73 -8.63 2.35
CA GLN A 89 16.36 -8.58 1.02
C GLN A 89 16.59 -7.14 0.51
N LEU A 90 15.88 -6.15 1.07
CA LEU A 90 16.00 -4.74 0.70
C LEU A 90 17.09 -4.00 1.49
N GLU A 91 17.49 -4.51 2.66
CA GLU A 91 18.54 -3.90 3.51
C GLU A 91 19.96 -4.38 3.16
N THR A 92 20.09 -5.44 2.35
CA THR A 92 21.38 -6.03 1.95
C THR A 92 21.81 -5.69 0.51
N LYS A 93 21.26 -4.62 -0.09
CA LYS A 93 21.69 -4.08 -1.39
C LYS A 93 22.11 -2.63 -1.28
#